data_AF-A0A950B8C3-F1
#
_entry.id   AF-A0A950B8C3-F1
#
_cell.length_a   1.000
_cell.length_b   1.000
_cell.length_c   1.000
_cell.angle_alpha   90.00
_cell.angle_beta   90.00
_cell.angle_gamma   90.00
#
_symmetry.space_group_name_H-M   'P 1'
#
loop_
_entity.id
_entity.type
_entity.pdbx_description
1 polymer ?
#
loop_
_entity_poly.entity_id
_entity_poly.type
_entity_poly.pdbx_seq_one_letter_code
_entity_poly.pdbx_strand_id
1 'polypeptide(L)'
;MASLGHAAQHNIRTHMTNQPASATPDQNEHQKITAWSLIKPYWVSEERWIAWGLLVAIIVMNLLVVWINVRLNGWSAEFYNALQAKDVKRFPPLLITFTELAFGFIILAVYGRYLRQMLGFRWRQWLTNRFLNEWLGKGAFYRIERDRLADNPDQRISDDLQSFATSTLSLTLDLLSTVVTLVSFITILWTLAGALTVTLGGHPLAIPGYMVWAAALYAVFGSFVIQKVGHPLVSINYQQQKVEADFRFGLIRLRENAEQIAL
;
A
#
# COMPACT_ATOMS: atom_id res chain seq x y z
N MET A 1 29.21 47.17 -80.46
CA MET A 1 29.72 47.84 -79.25
C MET A 1 28.57 47.84 -78.24
N ALA A 2 28.55 46.85 -77.34
CA ALA A 2 28.95 46.98 -75.93
C ALA A 2 27.84 47.68 -75.11
N SER A 3 27.01 46.89 -74.41
CA SER A 3 27.02 46.72 -72.93
C SER A 3 25.97 47.67 -72.31
N LEU A 4 25.15 47.40 -71.29
CA LEU A 4 24.98 46.46 -70.17
C LEU A 4 23.45 46.33 -69.97
N GLY A 5 22.81 45.32 -69.37
CA GLY A 5 23.18 44.51 -68.22
C GLY A 5 22.06 44.63 -67.17
N HIS A 6 21.20 43.61 -67.11
CA HIS A 6 20.58 43.00 -65.91
C HIS A 6 19.60 43.74 -64.99
N ALA A 7 18.65 42.92 -64.51
CA ALA A 7 17.88 43.00 -63.27
C ALA A 7 16.52 43.73 -63.28
N ALA A 8 15.54 43.08 -63.90
CA ALA A 8 14.21 42.94 -63.32
C ALA A 8 14.26 41.97 -62.12
N GLN A 9 13.30 42.10 -61.20
CA GLN A 9 12.99 41.22 -60.06
C GLN A 9 13.84 41.38 -58.79
N HIS A 10 13.45 42.32 -57.92
CA HIS A 10 13.32 42.03 -56.48
C HIS A 10 12.71 43.22 -55.73
N ASN A 11 11.39 43.20 -55.47
CA ASN A 11 10.85 43.72 -54.19
C ASN A 11 9.36 43.39 -54.02
N ILE A 12 9.06 42.09 -53.85
CA ILE A 12 7.84 41.65 -53.16
C ILE A 12 8.32 40.83 -51.97
N ARG A 13 8.65 41.50 -50.87
CA ARG A 13 8.75 40.96 -49.51
C ARG A 13 9.34 42.04 -48.63
N THR A 14 8.51 42.68 -47.80
CA THR A 14 8.84 43.13 -46.42
C THR A 14 7.76 44.08 -45.89
N HIS A 15 6.59 43.54 -45.55
CA HIS A 15 5.72 44.13 -44.52
C HIS A 15 4.89 43.00 -43.87
N MET A 16 5.59 42.11 -43.17
CA MET A 16 5.01 41.21 -42.18
C MET A 16 6.05 41.00 -41.09
N THR A 17 6.09 41.86 -40.08
CA THR A 17 6.69 41.52 -38.78
C THR A 17 6.21 42.48 -37.69
N ASN A 18 5.90 41.87 -36.55
CA ASN A 18 5.59 42.45 -35.23
C ASN A 18 4.13 42.77 -34.91
N GLN A 19 3.29 41.75 -35.06
CA GLN A 19 2.26 41.48 -34.07
C GLN A 19 2.94 40.68 -32.94
N PRO A 20 2.90 41.12 -31.66
CA PRO A 20 3.40 40.28 -30.58
C PRO A 20 2.54 39.01 -30.59
N ALA A 21 3.19 37.86 -30.73
CA ALA A 21 2.55 36.56 -30.60
C ALA A 21 1.75 36.59 -29.28
N SER A 22 0.43 36.49 -29.38
CA SER A 22 -0.42 36.21 -28.24
C SER A 22 0.13 34.94 -27.61
N ALA A 23 0.74 35.06 -26.43
CA ALA A 23 1.14 33.92 -25.65
C ALA A 23 -0.10 33.05 -25.46
N THR A 24 -0.16 31.93 -26.18
CA THR A 24 -1.01 30.81 -25.82
C THR A 24 -0.67 30.50 -24.36
N PRO A 25 -1.65 30.53 -23.43
CA PRO A 25 -1.39 30.00 -22.10
C PRO A 25 -0.88 28.58 -22.30
N ASP A 26 0.27 28.27 -21.72
CA ASP A 26 0.82 26.92 -21.71
C ASP A 26 -0.25 25.99 -21.09
N GLN A 27 -1.03 25.30 -21.93
CA GLN A 27 -2.15 24.45 -21.51
C GLN A 27 -1.69 23.08 -20.98
N ASN A 28 -0.39 22.92 -20.71
CA ASN A 28 0.18 21.68 -20.21
C ASN A 28 0.75 21.82 -18.80
N GLU A 29 0.02 22.48 -17.89
CA GLU A 29 0.09 22.03 -16.49
C GLU A 29 -0.61 20.67 -16.41
N HIS A 30 0.13 19.61 -16.76
CA HIS A 30 -0.20 18.27 -16.31
C HIS A 30 -0.22 18.31 -14.77
N GLN A 31 -1.38 18.64 -14.21
CA GLN A 31 -1.59 18.60 -12.77
C GLN A 31 -1.28 17.18 -12.33
N LYS A 32 -0.11 16.99 -11.70
CA LYS A 32 0.38 15.66 -11.31
C LYS A 32 -0.66 15.05 -10.37
N ILE A 33 -1.49 14.17 -10.90
CA ILE A 33 -2.48 13.42 -10.12
C ILE A 33 -1.68 12.60 -9.12
N THR A 34 -1.65 13.07 -7.89
CA THR A 34 -0.89 12.48 -6.79
C THR A 34 -1.87 11.62 -6.00
N ALA A 35 -1.45 10.48 -5.45
CA ALA A 35 -2.32 9.66 -4.58
C ALA A 35 -3.04 10.47 -3.50
N TRP A 36 -2.41 11.55 -3.02
CA TRP A 36 -3.01 12.48 -2.07
C TRP A 36 -4.30 13.17 -2.54
N SER A 37 -4.45 13.44 -3.84
CA SER A 37 -5.68 14.02 -4.39
C SER A 37 -6.86 13.06 -4.34
N LEU A 38 -6.60 11.74 -4.27
CA LEU A 38 -7.61 10.70 -4.11
C LEU A 38 -7.92 10.41 -2.62
N ILE A 39 -6.92 10.55 -1.75
CA ILE A 39 -7.08 10.29 -0.30
C ILE A 39 -7.79 11.45 0.39
N LYS A 40 -7.25 12.66 0.27
CA LYS A 40 -7.67 13.85 1.03
C LYS A 40 -9.19 14.11 1.00
N PRO A 41 -9.90 13.97 -0.13
CA PRO A 41 -11.30 14.37 -0.21
C PRO A 41 -12.24 13.63 0.75
N TYR A 42 -12.01 12.33 1.01
CA TYR A 42 -12.84 11.57 1.95
C TYR A 42 -12.68 12.06 3.39
N TRP A 43 -11.45 12.35 3.81
CA TRP A 43 -11.11 12.77 5.18
C TRP A 43 -11.57 14.21 5.52
N VAL A 44 -11.94 15.00 4.52
CA VAL A 44 -12.45 16.37 4.68
C VAL A 44 -13.95 16.45 4.36
N SER A 45 -14.56 15.35 3.93
CA SER A 45 -15.98 15.27 3.56
C SER A 45 -16.93 15.40 4.77
N GLU A 46 -18.23 15.34 4.49
CA GLU A 46 -19.29 15.29 5.51
C GLU A 46 -19.11 14.10 6.48
N GLU A 47 -18.52 12.99 6.02
CA GLU A 47 -18.24 11.81 6.84
C GLU A 47 -16.96 11.92 7.68
N ARG A 48 -16.24 13.05 7.65
CA ARG A 48 -14.92 13.23 8.30
C ARG A 48 -14.89 12.79 9.76
N TRP A 49 -15.92 13.10 10.55
CA TRP A 49 -15.95 12.79 11.97
C TRP A 49 -16.06 11.29 12.22
N ILE A 50 -16.86 10.59 11.41
CA ILE A 50 -16.97 9.13 11.46
C ILE A 50 -15.68 8.49 10.98
N ALA A 51 -15.10 9.00 9.88
CA ALA A 51 -13.84 8.50 9.34
C ALA A 51 -12.68 8.61 10.35
N TRP A 52 -12.50 9.79 10.96
CA TRP A 52 -11.49 10.01 11.99
C TRP A 52 -11.77 9.23 13.27
N GLY A 53 -13.02 9.17 13.73
CA GLY A 53 -13.40 8.38 14.90
C GLY A 53 -13.08 6.89 14.73
N LEU A 54 -13.45 6.31 13.57
CA LEU A 54 -13.10 4.93 13.23
C LEU A 54 -11.59 4.74 13.11
N LEU A 55 -10.88 5.67 12.45
CA LEU A 55 -9.42 5.56 12.30
C LEU A 55 -8.71 5.56 13.65
N VAL A 56 -9.05 6.50 14.53
CA VAL A 56 -8.47 6.57 15.89
C VAL A 56 -8.79 5.31 16.68
N ALA A 57 -10.04 4.83 16.63
CA ALA A 57 -10.42 3.58 17.31
C ALA A 57 -9.60 2.38 16.80
N ILE A 58 -9.39 2.26 15.49
CA ILE A 58 -8.59 1.18 14.89
C ILE A 58 -7.12 1.30 15.33
N ILE A 59 -6.55 2.51 15.33
CA ILE A 59 -5.18 2.75 15.79
C ILE A 59 -5.03 2.31 17.25
N VAL A 60 -5.94 2.75 18.13
CA VAL A 60 -5.93 2.35 19.54
C VAL A 60 -6.04 0.84 19.69
N MET A 61 -6.96 0.17 18.96
CA MET A 61 -7.09 -1.28 19.00
C MET A 61 -5.80 -1.99 18.54
N ASN A 62 -5.17 -1.54 17.46
CA ASN A 62 -3.90 -2.10 16.99
C ASN A 62 -2.79 -1.93 18.04
N LEU A 63 -2.69 -0.76 18.65
CA LEU A 63 -1.70 -0.52 19.71
C LEU A 63 -1.95 -1.40 20.95
N LEU A 64 -3.22 -1.59 21.33
CA LEU A 64 -3.60 -2.51 22.40
C LEU A 64 -3.26 -3.97 22.06
N VAL A 65 -3.46 -4.40 20.81
CA VAL A 65 -3.04 -5.74 20.36
C VAL A 65 -1.52 -5.91 20.47
N VAL A 66 -0.73 -4.91 20.05
CA VAL A 66 0.74 -4.98 20.21
C VAL A 66 1.12 -5.01 21.70
N TRP A 67 0.46 -4.21 22.54
CA TRP A 67 0.67 -4.24 23.99
C TRP A 67 0.34 -5.61 24.61
N ILE A 68 -0.76 -6.25 24.22
CA ILE A 68 -1.09 -7.62 24.68
C ILE A 68 -0.02 -8.61 24.22
N ASN A 69 0.47 -8.52 22.98
CA ASN A 69 1.54 -9.41 22.50
C ASN A 69 2.83 -9.28 23.33
N VAL A 70 3.20 -8.06 23.71
CA VAL A 70 4.33 -7.81 24.63
C VAL A 70 4.04 -8.43 26.00
N ARG A 71 2.84 -8.24 26.54
CA ARG A 71 2.47 -8.81 27.84
C ARG A 71 2.42 -10.34 27.82
N LEU A 72 1.96 -10.96 26.74
CA LEU A 72 1.98 -12.41 26.52
C LEU A 72 3.41 -12.96 26.41
N ASN A 73 4.34 -12.20 25.85
CA ASN A 73 5.75 -12.56 25.86
C ASN A 73 6.31 -12.60 27.29
N GLY A 74 6.06 -11.55 28.08
CA GLY A 74 6.46 -11.51 29.49
C GLY A 74 5.79 -12.62 30.32
N TRP A 75 4.49 -12.82 30.11
CA TRP A 75 3.75 -13.93 30.73
C TRP A 75 4.35 -15.29 30.38
N SER A 76 4.74 -15.52 29.12
CA SER A 76 5.37 -16.78 28.69
C SER A 76 6.65 -17.03 29.48
N ALA A 77 7.49 -16.01 29.67
CA ALA A 77 8.69 -16.12 30.48
C ALA A 77 8.38 -16.46 31.96
N GLU A 78 7.42 -15.75 32.57
CA GLU A 78 6.97 -16.03 33.94
C GLU A 78 6.42 -17.45 34.11
N PHE A 79 5.65 -17.93 33.13
CA PHE A 79 5.07 -19.27 33.09
C PHE A 79 6.14 -20.36 33.04
N TYR A 80 7.11 -20.25 32.12
CA TYR A 80 8.20 -21.22 32.03
C TYR A 80 9.10 -21.18 33.27
N ASN A 81 9.36 -20.00 33.84
CA ASN A 81 10.12 -19.89 35.09
C ASN A 81 9.39 -20.57 36.27
N ALA A 82 8.07 -20.41 36.38
CA ALA A 82 7.27 -21.07 37.41
C ALA A 82 7.28 -22.60 37.26
N LEU A 83 7.19 -23.11 36.02
CA LEU A 83 7.33 -24.53 35.73
C LEU A 83 8.71 -25.07 36.09
N GLN A 84 9.78 -24.33 35.73
CA GLN A 84 11.15 -24.70 36.07
C GLN A 84 11.38 -24.73 37.58
N ALA A 85 10.84 -23.75 38.31
CA ALA A 85 10.92 -23.67 39.77
C ALA A 85 9.96 -24.63 40.49
N LYS A 86 9.08 -25.33 39.76
CA LYS A 86 8.01 -26.19 40.30
C LYS A 86 7.10 -25.43 41.29
N ASP A 87 6.88 -24.14 41.07
CA ASP A 87 6.05 -23.29 41.93
C ASP A 87 4.56 -23.44 41.57
N VAL A 88 3.93 -24.45 42.18
CA VAL A 88 2.50 -24.77 41.98
C VAL A 88 1.59 -23.63 42.45
N LYS A 89 2.03 -22.79 43.40
CA LYS A 89 1.20 -21.69 43.92
C LYS A 89 1.08 -20.56 42.90
N ARG A 90 2.13 -20.33 42.10
CA ARG A 90 2.15 -19.31 41.05
C ARG A 90 1.37 -19.70 39.79
N PHE A 91 1.10 -20.99 39.62
CA PHE A 91 0.53 -21.53 38.38
C PHE A 91 -0.93 -21.11 38.11
N PRO A 92 -1.90 -21.22 39.05
CA PRO A 92 -3.28 -20.82 38.79
C PRO A 92 -3.46 -19.33 38.44
N PRO A 93 -2.83 -18.35 39.13
CA PRO A 93 -2.91 -16.95 38.74
C PRO A 93 -2.38 -16.67 37.33
N LEU A 94 -1.34 -17.39 36.90
CA LEU A 94 -0.81 -17.28 35.54
C LEU A 94 -1.81 -17.78 34.49
N LEU A 95 -2.53 -18.87 34.76
CA LEU A 95 -3.59 -19.34 33.86
C LEU A 95 -4.72 -18.31 33.72
N ILE A 96 -5.15 -17.70 34.82
CA ILE A 96 -6.20 -16.65 34.79
C ILE A 96 -5.72 -15.45 33.97
N THR A 97 -4.50 -14.97 34.24
CA THR A 97 -3.90 -13.84 33.49
C THR A 97 -3.81 -14.15 31.99
N PHE A 98 -3.43 -15.38 31.63
CA PHE A 98 -3.41 -15.82 30.23
C PHE A 98 -4.81 -15.78 29.61
N THR A 99 -5.81 -16.30 30.31
CA THR A 99 -7.20 -16.31 29.85
C THR A 99 -7.70 -14.88 29.59
N GLU A 100 -7.48 -13.95 30.52
CA GLU A 100 -7.86 -12.54 30.36
C GLU A 100 -7.18 -11.90 29.15
N LEU A 101 -5.87 -12.10 28.98
CA LEU A 101 -5.11 -11.59 27.83
C LEU A 101 -5.58 -12.22 26.51
N ALA A 102 -5.86 -13.52 26.49
CA ALA A 102 -6.32 -14.25 25.31
C ALA A 102 -7.72 -13.78 24.87
N PHE A 103 -8.66 -13.64 25.81
CA PHE A 103 -10.00 -13.09 25.51
C PHE A 103 -9.90 -11.63 25.05
N GLY A 104 -9.11 -10.80 25.74
CA GLY A 104 -8.85 -9.42 25.33
C GLY A 104 -8.27 -9.33 23.92
N PHE A 105 -7.30 -10.18 23.59
CA PHE A 105 -6.73 -10.28 22.25
C PHE A 105 -7.79 -10.63 21.20
N ILE A 106 -8.60 -11.67 21.44
CA ILE A 106 -9.64 -12.10 20.49
C ILE A 106 -10.64 -10.98 20.25
N ILE A 107 -11.13 -10.33 21.32
CA ILE A 107 -12.08 -9.21 21.21
C ILE A 107 -11.47 -8.09 20.37
N LEU A 108 -10.27 -7.62 20.71
CA LEU A 108 -9.61 -6.54 19.98
C LEU A 108 -9.30 -6.91 18.52
N ALA A 109 -8.89 -8.15 18.25
CA ALA A 109 -8.60 -8.61 16.89
C ALA A 109 -9.87 -8.68 16.03
N VAL A 110 -10.97 -9.21 16.58
CA VAL A 110 -12.26 -9.32 15.87
C VAL A 110 -12.86 -7.94 15.63
N TYR A 111 -12.97 -7.11 16.66
CA TYR A 111 -13.52 -5.75 16.51
C TYR A 111 -12.62 -4.86 15.67
N GLY A 112 -11.29 -4.95 15.81
CA GLY A 112 -10.35 -4.21 14.98
C GLY A 112 -10.49 -4.56 13.50
N ARG A 113 -10.64 -5.86 13.17
CA ARG A 113 -10.94 -6.31 11.80
C ARG A 113 -12.27 -5.74 11.30
N TYR A 114 -13.31 -5.82 12.12
CA TYR A 114 -14.64 -5.30 11.78
C TYR A 114 -14.61 -3.79 11.51
N LEU A 115 -13.99 -2.99 12.38
CA LEU A 115 -13.90 -1.53 12.20
C LEU A 115 -13.07 -1.15 10.98
N ARG A 116 -12.00 -1.89 10.68
CA ARG A 116 -11.20 -1.69 9.46
C ARG A 116 -12.02 -1.95 8.20
N GLN A 117 -12.79 -3.04 8.19
CA GLN A 117 -13.71 -3.36 7.08
C GLN A 117 -14.80 -2.29 6.94
N MET A 118 -15.39 -1.84 8.05
CA MET A 118 -16.40 -0.79 8.07
C MET A 118 -15.86 0.53 7.49
N LEU A 119 -14.66 0.96 7.92
CA LEU A 119 -14.02 2.16 7.40
C LEU A 119 -13.67 2.02 5.92
N GLY A 120 -13.13 0.86 5.50
CA GLY A 120 -12.84 0.59 4.10
C GLY A 120 -14.09 0.59 3.21
N PHE A 121 -15.20 0.04 3.69
CA PHE A 121 -16.48 0.04 3.00
C PHE A 121 -17.04 1.46 2.83
N ARG A 122 -17.07 2.26 3.90
CA ARG A 122 -17.53 3.66 3.85
C ARG A 122 -16.68 4.51 2.90
N TRP A 123 -15.35 4.35 2.98
CA TRP A 123 -14.45 5.06 2.10
C TRP A 123 -14.66 4.69 0.63
N ARG A 124 -14.80 3.39 0.33
CA ARG A 124 -15.15 2.93 -1.02
C ARG A 124 -16.48 3.53 -1.48
N GLN A 125 -17.53 3.42 -0.68
CA GLN A 125 -18.86 3.92 -1.02
C GLN A 125 -18.82 5.42 -1.36
N TRP A 126 -18.10 6.19 -0.55
CA TRP A 126 -17.93 7.62 -0.79
C TRP A 126 -17.18 7.92 -2.09
N LEU A 127 -16.06 7.21 -2.35
CA LEU A 127 -15.29 7.35 -3.58
C LEU A 127 -16.13 6.97 -4.81
N THR A 128 -16.78 5.81 -4.78
CA THR A 128 -17.61 5.34 -5.89
C THR A 128 -18.73 6.33 -6.19
N ASN A 129 -19.46 6.81 -5.18
CA ASN A 129 -20.52 7.79 -5.39
C ASN A 129 -20.01 9.10 -6.00
N ARG A 130 -18.86 9.59 -5.52
CA ARG A 130 -18.23 10.79 -6.06
C ARG A 130 -17.85 10.62 -7.53
N PHE A 131 -17.08 9.59 -7.84
CA PHE A 131 -16.57 9.36 -9.20
C PHE A 131 -17.68 9.00 -10.17
N LEU A 132 -18.71 8.27 -9.73
CA LEU A 132 -19.88 7.96 -10.54
C LEU A 132 -20.67 9.23 -10.90
N ASN A 133 -20.87 10.13 -9.93
CA ASN A 133 -21.53 11.42 -10.18
C ASN A 133 -20.71 12.33 -11.11
N GLU A 134 -19.38 12.34 -10.98
CA GLU A 134 -18.50 13.08 -11.88
C GLU A 134 -18.51 12.49 -13.31
N TRP A 135 -18.53 11.15 -13.43
CA TRP A 135 -18.54 10.44 -14.71
C TRP A 135 -19.86 10.56 -15.47
N LEU A 136 -21.00 10.40 -14.78
CA LEU A 136 -22.33 10.57 -15.37
C LEU A 136 -22.73 12.05 -15.53
N GLY A 137 -22.05 12.95 -14.82
CA GLY A 137 -22.31 14.37 -14.84
C GLY A 137 -21.85 15.06 -16.12
N LYS A 138 -22.61 16.09 -16.56
CA LYS A 138 -22.22 17.04 -17.61
C LYS A 138 -21.79 16.38 -18.93
N GLY A 139 -22.32 15.21 -19.27
CA GLY A 139 -21.94 14.45 -20.47
C GLY A 139 -20.49 13.98 -20.48
N ALA A 140 -19.84 13.86 -19.31
CA ALA A 140 -18.45 13.43 -19.20
C ALA A 140 -18.26 12.01 -19.74
N PHE A 141 -19.18 11.08 -19.42
CA PHE A 141 -19.23 9.74 -20.01
C PHE A 141 -19.09 9.76 -21.54
N TYR A 142 -19.93 10.54 -22.22
CA TYR A 142 -19.92 10.64 -23.67
C TYR A 142 -18.61 11.23 -24.21
N ARG A 143 -18.08 12.29 -23.57
CA ARG A 143 -16.79 12.89 -23.97
C ARG A 143 -15.62 11.92 -23.79
N ILE A 144 -15.58 11.21 -22.66
CA ILE A 144 -14.50 10.25 -22.35
C ILE A 144 -14.50 9.11 -23.38
N GLU A 145 -15.68 8.60 -23.75
CA GLU A 145 -15.82 7.53 -24.74
C GLU A 145 -15.50 8.03 -26.16
N ARG A 146 -16.06 9.16 -26.57
CA ARG A 146 -15.86 9.74 -27.91
C ARG A 146 -14.40 10.12 -28.15
N ASP A 147 -13.78 10.77 -27.18
CA ASP A 147 -12.43 11.33 -27.30
C ASP A 147 -11.35 10.34 -26.79
N ARG A 148 -11.74 9.12 -26.37
CA ARG A 148 -10.87 8.05 -25.83
C ARG A 148 -9.91 8.56 -24.76
N LEU A 149 -10.44 9.34 -23.81
CA LEU A 149 -9.61 10.03 -22.80
C LEU A 149 -9.17 9.12 -21.65
N ALA A 150 -9.83 7.98 -21.44
CA ALA A 150 -9.50 7.03 -20.39
C ALA A 150 -9.90 5.60 -20.78
N ASP A 151 -9.00 4.65 -20.53
CA ASP A 151 -9.28 3.22 -20.70
C ASP A 151 -10.04 2.66 -19.51
N ASN A 152 -11.10 1.89 -19.79
CA ASN A 152 -11.95 1.14 -18.85
C ASN A 152 -12.41 1.95 -17.62
N PRO A 153 -13.13 3.07 -17.80
CA PRO A 153 -13.59 3.91 -16.69
C PRO A 153 -14.53 3.16 -15.72
N ASP A 154 -15.30 2.21 -16.22
CA ASP A 154 -16.16 1.31 -15.45
C ASP A 154 -15.34 0.44 -14.48
N GLN A 155 -14.29 -0.24 -14.97
CA GLN A 155 -13.40 -1.06 -14.14
C GLN A 155 -12.69 -0.22 -13.08
N ARG A 156 -12.23 0.98 -13.44
CA ARG A 156 -11.59 1.90 -12.49
C ARG A 156 -12.53 2.29 -11.34
N ILE A 157 -13.81 2.53 -11.65
CA ILE A 157 -14.81 2.91 -10.64
C ILE A 157 -15.23 1.69 -9.79
N SER A 158 -15.38 0.50 -10.40
CA SER A 158 -15.87 -0.69 -9.70
C SER A 158 -14.80 -1.34 -8.81
N ASP A 159 -13.59 -1.51 -9.35
CA ASP A 159 -12.55 -2.39 -8.81
C ASP A 159 -11.38 -1.60 -8.25
N ASP A 160 -10.86 -0.62 -9.02
CA ASP A 160 -9.66 0.11 -8.61
C ASP A 160 -9.94 0.99 -7.38
N LEU A 161 -11.10 1.66 -7.31
CA LEU A 161 -11.48 2.44 -6.12
C LEU A 161 -11.63 1.57 -4.87
N GLN A 162 -12.13 0.33 -5.02
CA GLN A 162 -12.18 -0.64 -3.93
C GLN A 162 -10.77 -0.97 -3.46
N SER A 163 -9.92 -1.44 -4.39
CA SER A 163 -8.55 -1.85 -4.10
C SER A 163 -7.74 -0.71 -3.50
N PHE A 164 -7.94 0.52 -4.00
CA PHE A 164 -7.31 1.72 -3.50
C PHE A 164 -7.67 1.98 -2.02
N ALA A 165 -8.96 1.99 -1.68
CA ALA A 165 -9.41 2.25 -0.31
C ALA A 165 -8.93 1.16 0.66
N THR A 166 -9.09 -0.12 0.29
CA THR A 166 -8.72 -1.24 1.15
C THR A 166 -7.21 -1.36 1.32
N SER A 167 -6.44 -1.24 0.24
CA SER A 167 -4.98 -1.38 0.26
C SER A 167 -4.31 -0.21 0.96
N THR A 168 -4.78 1.02 0.74
CA THR A 168 -4.23 2.20 1.42
C THR A 168 -4.45 2.11 2.94
N LEU A 169 -5.65 1.70 3.35
CA LEU A 169 -5.96 1.50 4.76
C LEU A 169 -5.17 0.31 5.35
N SER A 170 -4.98 -0.77 4.58
CA SER A 170 -4.22 -1.92 5.05
C SER A 170 -2.75 -1.57 5.28
N LEU A 171 -2.08 -1.09 4.22
CA LEU A 171 -0.67 -0.73 4.24
C LEU A 171 -0.34 0.27 5.34
N THR A 172 -1.13 1.32 5.51
CA THR A 172 -0.84 2.38 6.49
C THR A 172 -0.92 1.87 7.93
N LEU A 173 -1.99 1.15 8.26
CA LEU A 173 -2.21 0.65 9.62
C LEU A 173 -1.32 -0.57 9.94
N ASP A 174 -1.04 -1.42 8.95
CA ASP A 174 -0.14 -2.58 9.12
C ASP A 174 1.30 -2.10 9.29
N LEU A 175 1.74 -1.07 8.54
CA LEU A 175 3.04 -0.44 8.73
C LEU A 175 3.16 0.14 10.14
N LEU A 176 2.16 0.88 10.60
CA LEU A 176 2.14 1.43 11.96
C LEU A 176 2.30 0.32 13.01
N SER A 177 1.47 -0.72 12.94
CA SER A 177 1.53 -1.86 13.85
C SER A 177 2.89 -2.57 13.81
N THR A 178 3.44 -2.75 12.61
CA THR A 178 4.75 -3.40 12.40
C THR A 178 5.87 -2.58 13.02
N VAL A 179 5.89 -1.25 12.84
CA VAL A 179 6.90 -0.37 13.44
C VAL A 179 6.83 -0.41 14.96
N VAL A 180 5.64 -0.30 15.55
CA VAL A 180 5.46 -0.35 17.01
C VAL A 180 5.89 -1.71 17.56
N THR A 181 5.53 -2.80 16.87
CA THR A 181 5.96 -4.16 17.22
C THR A 181 7.48 -4.27 17.16
N LEU A 182 8.11 -3.81 16.08
CA LEU A 182 9.56 -3.84 15.92
C LEU A 182 10.28 -3.10 17.05
N VAL A 183 9.86 -1.86 17.35
CA VAL A 183 10.44 -1.07 18.45
C VAL A 183 10.25 -1.76 19.80
N SER A 184 9.08 -2.33 20.05
CA SER A 184 8.78 -3.05 21.29
C SER A 184 9.69 -4.27 21.46
N PHE A 185 9.83 -5.09 20.41
CA PHE A 185 10.66 -6.28 20.46
C PHE A 185 12.16 -5.97 20.49
N ILE A 186 12.62 -4.92 19.80
CA ILE A 186 14.00 -4.42 19.96
C ILE A 186 14.25 -4.05 21.43
N THR A 187 13.31 -3.34 22.06
CA THR A 187 13.43 -2.94 23.47
C THR A 187 13.51 -4.16 24.39
N ILE A 188 12.59 -5.12 24.25
CA ILE A 188 12.58 -6.37 25.03
C ILE A 188 13.90 -7.12 24.83
N LEU A 189 14.31 -7.32 23.58
CA LEU A 189 15.52 -8.08 23.26
C LEU A 189 16.77 -7.39 23.80
N TRP A 190 16.85 -6.06 23.70
CA TRP A 190 17.96 -5.28 24.26
C TRP A 190 18.04 -5.38 25.78
N THR A 191 16.89 -5.35 26.47
CA THR A 191 16.85 -5.42 27.93
C THR A 191 17.16 -6.81 28.48
N LEU A 192 16.75 -7.88 27.77
CA LEU A 192 16.90 -9.26 28.25
C LEU A 192 18.18 -9.96 27.78
N ALA A 193 18.71 -9.62 26.59
CA ALA A 193 19.82 -10.36 25.99
C ALA A 193 21.19 -10.14 26.68
N GLY A 194 21.35 -9.02 27.40
CA GLY A 194 22.63 -8.65 27.99
C GLY A 194 23.73 -8.35 26.97
N ALA A 195 24.98 -8.29 27.43
CA ALA A 195 26.14 -8.07 26.59
C ALA A 195 26.87 -9.38 26.29
N LEU A 196 27.29 -9.58 25.04
CA LEU A 196 28.19 -10.68 24.70
C LEU A 196 29.62 -10.22 24.93
N THR A 197 30.33 -10.87 25.85
CA THR A 197 31.76 -10.63 26.08
C THR A 197 32.58 -11.59 25.23
N VAL A 198 33.28 -11.06 24.22
CA VAL A 198 34.21 -11.81 23.38
C VAL A 198 35.63 -11.36 23.70
N THR A 199 36.53 -12.29 24.01
CA THR A 199 37.95 -11.96 24.21
C THR A 199 38.65 -11.90 22.85
N LEU A 200 39.03 -10.70 22.40
CA LEU A 200 39.77 -10.50 21.15
C LEU A 200 41.17 -9.96 21.50
N GLY A 201 42.22 -10.71 21.13
CA GLY A 201 43.60 -10.31 21.42
C GLY A 201 43.95 -10.21 22.92
N GLY A 202 43.26 -10.97 23.78
CA GLY A 202 43.48 -10.95 25.23
C GLY A 202 42.68 -9.88 26.01
N HIS A 203 41.97 -8.99 25.32
CA HIS A 203 41.10 -7.99 25.95
C HIS A 203 39.62 -8.39 25.84
N PRO A 204 38.82 -8.31 26.92
CA PRO A 204 37.39 -8.57 26.85
C PRO A 204 36.67 -7.42 26.13
N LEU A 205 36.09 -7.71 24.97
CA LEU A 205 35.21 -6.81 24.23
C LEU A 205 33.75 -7.16 24.53
N ALA A 206 33.04 -6.26 25.21
CA ALA A 206 31.62 -6.41 25.46
C ALA A 206 30.82 -5.76 24.32
N ILE A 207 29.99 -6.55 23.63
CA ILE A 207 29.05 -6.06 22.62
C ILE A 207 27.66 -5.99 23.26
N PRO A 208 27.19 -4.80 23.66
CA PRO A 208 25.85 -4.64 24.19
C PRO A 208 24.79 -4.89 23.11
N GLY A 209 23.70 -5.58 23.48
CA GLY A 209 22.58 -5.80 22.57
C GLY A 209 22.93 -6.67 21.35
N TYR A 210 23.92 -7.57 21.47
CA TYR A 210 24.42 -8.39 20.35
C TYR A 210 23.31 -9.15 19.60
N MET A 211 22.27 -9.60 20.32
CA MET A 211 21.13 -10.31 19.72
C MET A 211 20.32 -9.42 18.76
N VAL A 212 20.24 -8.11 19.03
CA VAL A 212 19.56 -7.16 18.13
C VAL A 212 20.34 -7.04 16.82
N TRP A 213 21.67 -6.92 16.90
CA TRP A 213 22.53 -6.85 15.73
C TRP A 213 22.52 -8.16 14.93
N ALA A 214 22.57 -9.30 15.61
CA ALA A 214 22.48 -10.62 14.99
C ALA A 214 21.15 -10.80 14.26
N ALA A 215 20.03 -10.44 14.90
CA ALA A 215 18.70 -10.50 14.30
C ALA A 215 18.58 -9.56 13.09
N ALA A 216 19.12 -8.34 13.16
CA ALA A 216 19.12 -7.40 12.06
C ALA A 216 19.92 -7.93 10.85
N LEU A 217 21.12 -8.47 11.08
CA LEU A 217 21.94 -9.05 10.03
C LEU A 217 21.24 -10.26 9.40
N TYR A 218 20.67 -11.14 10.22
CA TYR A 218 19.88 -12.28 9.74
C TYR A 218 18.69 -11.82 8.87
N ALA A 219 17.95 -10.80 9.30
CA ALA A 219 16.80 -10.28 8.57
C ALA A 219 17.20 -9.66 7.21
N VAL A 220 18.29 -8.88 7.16
CA VAL A 220 18.79 -8.29 5.91
C VAL A 220 19.26 -9.38 4.95
N PHE A 221 20.04 -10.33 5.45
CA PHE A 221 20.52 -11.44 4.63
C PHE A 221 19.37 -12.31 4.10
N GLY A 222 18.42 -12.68 4.97
CA GLY A 222 17.23 -13.44 4.59
C GLY A 222 16.40 -12.70 3.54
N SER A 223 16.19 -11.39 3.72
CA SER A 223 15.46 -10.56 2.76
C SER A 223 16.15 -10.51 1.40
N PHE A 224 17.47 -10.37 1.37
CA PHE A 224 18.26 -10.40 0.14
C PHE A 224 18.13 -11.75 -0.59
N VAL A 225 18.23 -12.86 0.14
CA VAL A 225 18.07 -14.20 -0.43
C VAL A 225 16.66 -14.39 -1.00
N ILE A 226 15.63 -14.02 -0.23
CA ILE A 226 14.22 -14.12 -0.67
C ILE A 226 14.00 -13.28 -1.93
N GLN A 227 14.51 -12.04 -1.97
CA GLN A 227 14.35 -11.18 -3.14
C GLN A 227 15.06 -11.79 -4.37
N LYS A 228 16.28 -12.29 -4.20
CA LYS A 228 17.05 -12.89 -5.30
C LYS A 228 16.38 -14.14 -5.88
N VAL A 229 15.83 -15.00 -5.01
CA VAL A 229 15.15 -16.24 -5.42
C VAL A 229 13.73 -15.96 -5.94
N GLY A 230 13.03 -14.98 -5.37
CA GLY A 230 11.64 -14.66 -5.71
C GLY A 230 11.48 -13.79 -6.96
N HIS A 231 12.48 -12.96 -7.32
CA HIS A 231 12.38 -12.05 -8.45
C HIS A 231 11.95 -12.71 -9.79
N PRO A 232 12.47 -13.90 -10.16
CA PRO A 232 12.02 -14.60 -11.37
C PRO A 232 10.54 -15.02 -11.36
N LEU A 233 9.94 -15.26 -10.17
CA LEU A 233 8.54 -15.67 -10.05
C LEU A 233 7.57 -14.61 -10.56
N VAL A 234 7.94 -13.33 -10.53
CA VAL A 234 7.11 -12.25 -11.08
C VAL A 234 6.92 -12.42 -12.59
N SER A 235 8.01 -12.67 -13.31
CA SER A 235 7.96 -12.89 -14.76
C SER A 235 7.18 -14.17 -15.10
N ILE A 236 7.34 -15.24 -14.30
CA ILE A 236 6.63 -16.50 -14.50
C ILE A 236 5.12 -16.32 -14.28
N ASN A 237 4.71 -15.65 -13.21
CA ASN A 237 3.30 -15.35 -12.94
C ASN A 237 2.69 -14.48 -14.04
N TYR A 238 3.42 -13.47 -14.54
CA TYR A 238 2.96 -12.65 -15.65
C TYR A 238 2.76 -13.48 -16.92
N GLN A 239 3.71 -14.37 -17.26
CA GLN A 239 3.57 -15.26 -18.41
C GLN A 239 2.39 -16.22 -18.24
N GLN A 240 2.19 -16.78 -17.04
CA GLN A 240 1.04 -17.64 -16.74
C GLN A 240 -0.28 -16.90 -16.96
N GLN A 241 -0.43 -15.68 -16.41
CA GLN A 241 -1.63 -14.86 -16.58
C GLN A 241 -1.89 -14.54 -18.06
N LYS A 242 -0.84 -14.23 -18.83
CA LYS A 242 -0.96 -13.98 -20.27
C LYS A 242 -1.47 -15.20 -21.02
N VAL A 243 -0.90 -16.38 -20.76
CA VAL A 243 -1.32 -17.64 -21.39
C VAL A 243 -2.77 -17.99 -21.02
N GLU A 244 -3.16 -17.81 -19.76
CA GLU A 244 -4.54 -18.03 -19.32
C GLU A 244 -5.53 -17.04 -19.98
N ALA A 245 -5.13 -15.78 -20.14
CA ALA A 245 -5.94 -14.77 -20.82
C ALA A 245 -6.13 -15.11 -22.30
N ASP A 246 -5.05 -15.49 -23.00
CA ASP A 246 -5.09 -15.89 -24.41
C ASP A 246 -5.98 -17.14 -24.60
N PHE A 247 -5.91 -18.10 -23.67
CA PHE A 247 -6.79 -19.28 -23.68
C PHE A 247 -8.27 -18.90 -23.48
N ARG A 248 -8.59 -18.07 -22.48
CA ARG A 248 -9.96 -17.58 -22.25
C ARG A 248 -10.51 -16.81 -23.46
N PHE A 249 -9.69 -15.96 -24.06
CA PHE A 249 -10.05 -15.23 -25.27
C PHE A 249 -10.35 -16.17 -26.45
N GLY A 250 -9.53 -17.21 -26.62
CA GLY A 250 -9.76 -18.26 -27.62
C GLY A 250 -11.10 -18.97 -27.42
N LEU A 251 -11.47 -19.32 -26.19
CA LEU A 251 -12.76 -19.94 -25.87
C LEU A 251 -13.95 -19.01 -26.17
N ILE A 252 -13.80 -17.70 -25.90
CA ILE A 252 -14.83 -16.71 -26.23
C ILE A 252 -15.02 -16.63 -27.75
N ARG A 253 -13.93 -16.53 -28.52
CA ARG A 253 -14.01 -16.53 -29.98
C ARG A 253 -14.61 -17.81 -30.54
N LEU A 254 -14.28 -18.98 -29.98
CA LEU A 254 -14.87 -20.25 -30.40
C LEU A 254 -16.40 -20.23 -30.21
N ARG A 255 -16.86 -19.70 -29.06
CA ARG A 255 -18.29 -19.53 -28.78
C ARG A 255 -18.95 -18.54 -29.74
N GLU A 256 -18.30 -17.42 -30.06
CA GLU A 256 -18.82 -16.41 -31.00
C GLU A 256 -18.94 -16.95 -32.43
N ASN A 257 -18.06 -17.88 -32.83
CA ASN A 257 -18.05 -18.48 -34.17
C ASN A 257 -18.66 -19.90 -34.20
N ALA A 258 -19.40 -20.30 -33.17
CA ALA A 258 -19.90 -21.67 -33.02
C ALA A 258 -20.79 -22.12 -34.19
N GLU A 259 -21.62 -21.22 -34.74
CA GLU A 259 -22.48 -21.54 -35.90
C GLU A 259 -21.67 -21.85 -37.17
N GLN A 260 -20.57 -21.11 -37.40
CA GLN A 260 -19.71 -21.33 -38.57
C GLN A 260 -18.86 -22.59 -38.44
N ILE A 261 -18.55 -23.01 -37.22
CA ILE A 261 -17.79 -24.24 -36.93
C ILE A 261 -18.70 -25.48 -36.95
N ALA A 262 -20.00 -25.31 -36.67
CA ALA A 262 -20.97 -26.39 -36.62
C ALA A 262 -21.63 -26.74 -37.98
N LEU A 263 -21.53 -25.86 -38.99
CA LEU A 263 -22.01 -26.06 -40.37
C LEU A 263 -20.92 -26.64 -41.28
#